data_AF-A0A956S1U4-F1
#
_entry.id   AF-A0A956S1U4-F1
#
_cell.length_a   1.000
_cell.length_b   1.000
_cell.length_c   1.000
_cell.angle_alpha   90.00
_cell.angle_beta   90.00
_cell.angle_gamma   90.00
#
_symmetry.space_group_name_H-M   'P 1'
#
loop_
_entity.id
_entity.type
_entity.pdbx_description
1 polymer ?
#
loop_
_entity_poly.entity_id
_entity_poly.type
_entity_poly.pdbx_seq_one_letter_code
_entity_poly.pdbx_strand_id
1 'polypeptide(L)'
;PENTSSALAVGDEVEVRFRSLPGTVVTARLVRQGDFVDPSNRSVEMRFELDSIPAGVRPGSFATVDVLASEAFEAIELDQSAAV
;
A
#
# COMPACT_ATOMS: atom_id res chain seq x y z
N PRO A 1 -0.35 2.33 15.50
CA PRO A 1 -0.77 2.88 14.19
C PRO A 1 -1.95 2.04 13.64
N GLU A 2 -3.18 2.44 13.98
CA GLU A 2 -4.42 1.72 13.62
C GLU A 2 -5.28 2.45 12.57
N ASN A 3 -4.95 3.71 12.25
CA ASN A 3 -5.72 4.56 11.33
C ASN A 3 -5.38 4.41 9.83
N THR A 4 -4.26 3.79 9.48
CA THR A 4 -3.83 3.69 8.07
C THR A 4 -4.41 2.45 7.37
N SER A 5 -5.03 1.54 8.12
CA SER A 5 -5.57 0.28 7.57
C SER A 5 -6.83 0.46 6.70
N SER A 6 -7.40 1.67 6.67
CA SER A 6 -8.67 1.96 5.99
C SER A 6 -8.52 2.54 4.58
N ALA A 7 -7.30 2.74 4.07
CA ALA A 7 -7.09 3.53 2.84
C ALA A 7 -6.71 2.72 1.59
N LEU A 8 -6.54 1.40 1.69
CA LEU A 8 -6.19 0.54 0.56
C LEU A 8 -7.34 -0.39 0.20
N ALA A 9 -7.73 -0.38 -1.07
CA ALA A 9 -8.72 -1.26 -1.66
C ALA A 9 -8.07 -2.29 -2.60
N VAL A 10 -8.69 -3.46 -2.74
CA VAL A 10 -8.28 -4.45 -3.75
C VAL A 10 -8.34 -3.81 -5.13
N GLY A 11 -7.23 -3.86 -5.85
CA GLY A 11 -7.04 -3.18 -7.13
C GLY A 11 -6.09 -1.98 -7.07
N ASP A 12 -5.82 -1.44 -5.88
CA ASP A 12 -4.92 -0.30 -5.73
C ASP A 12 -3.49 -0.63 -6.13
N GLU A 13 -2.85 0.35 -6.75
CA GLU A 13 -1.47 0.31 -7.18
C GLU A 13 -0.54 0.86 -6.09
N VAL A 14 0.55 0.13 -5.83
CA VAL A 14 1.56 0.50 -4.84
C VAL A 14 2.95 0.40 -5.43
N GLU A 15 3.88 1.17 -4.86
CA GLU A 15 5.30 1.07 -5.20
C GLU A 15 6.00 0.09 -4.27
N VAL A 16 6.81 -0.79 -4.82
CA VAL A 16 7.60 -1.77 -4.08
C VAL A 16 9.08 -1.55 -4.34
N ARG A 17 9.85 -1.46 -3.25
CA ARG A 17 11.30 -1.29 -3.28
C ARG A 17 11.95 -2.49 -2.60
N PHE A 18 12.91 -3.11 -3.29
CA PHE A 18 13.63 -4.27 -2.76
C PHE A 18 14.95 -3.83 -2.17
N ARG A 19 15.27 -4.32 -0.95
CA ARG A 19 16.56 -4.01 -0.32
C ARG A 19 17.76 -4.55 -1.13
N SER A 20 17.56 -5.64 -1.87
CA SER A 20 18.57 -6.24 -2.74
C SER A 20 18.84 -5.44 -4.03
N LEU A 21 17.94 -4.53 -4.40
CA LEU A 21 18.01 -3.73 -5.63
C LEU A 21 17.74 -2.26 -5.32
N PRO A 22 18.68 -1.57 -4.66
CA PRO A 22 18.52 -0.15 -4.34
C PRO A 22 18.36 0.67 -5.61
N GLY A 23 17.34 1.54 -5.63
CA GLY A 23 17.03 2.41 -6.78
C GLY A 23 16.08 1.80 -7.82
N THR A 24 15.72 0.52 -7.70
CA THR A 24 14.66 -0.08 -8.53
C THR A 24 13.32 0.04 -7.83
N VAL A 25 12.37 0.70 -8.48
CA VAL A 25 10.96 0.78 -8.05
C VAL A 25 10.15 -0.16 -8.94
N VAL A 26 9.32 -0.97 -8.33
CA VAL A 26 8.47 -1.95 -9.01
C VAL A 26 7.03 -1.68 -8.64
N THR A 27 6.16 -1.67 -9.63
CA THR A 27 4.73 -1.53 -9.41
C THR A 27 4.13 -2.86 -8.99
N ALA A 28 3.24 -2.82 -7.99
CA ALA A 28 2.44 -3.96 -7.58
C ALA A 28 0.99 -3.56 -7.37
N ARG A 29 0.09 -4.53 -7.49
CA ARG A 29 -1.34 -4.36 -7.25
C ARG A 29 -1.79 -5.15 -6.03
N LEU A 30 -2.62 -4.55 -5.18
CA LEU A 30 -3.27 -5.27 -4.09
C LEU A 30 -4.29 -6.26 -4.66
N VAL A 31 -4.06 -7.56 -4.51
CA VAL A 31 -4.96 -8.63 -5.00
C VAL A 31 -5.80 -9.25 -3.89
N ARG A 32 -5.36 -9.12 -2.63
CA ARG A 32 -6.13 -9.60 -1.48
C ARG A 32 -5.77 -8.82 -0.22
N GLN A 33 -6.79 -8.36 0.49
CA GLN A 33 -6.69 -7.86 1.85
C GLN A 33 -7.25 -8.93 2.79
N GLY A 34 -6.55 -9.20 3.89
CA GLY A 34 -7.04 -10.08 4.94
C GLY A 34 -8.17 -9.40 5.71
N ASP A 35 -9.25 -10.12 5.96
CA ASP A 35 -10.42 -9.62 6.69
C ASP A 35 -10.18 -9.46 8.20
N PHE A 36 -9.02 -9.90 8.69
CA PHE A 36 -8.68 -9.94 10.11
C PHE A 36 -7.40 -9.15 10.38
N VAL A 37 -7.50 -8.20 11.31
CA VAL A 37 -6.34 -7.54 11.92
C VAL A 37 -5.76 -8.49 12.96
N ASP A 38 -4.48 -8.80 12.86
CA ASP A 38 -3.79 -9.55 13.91
C ASP A 38 -3.73 -8.69 15.19
N PRO A 39 -4.40 -9.09 16.28
CA PRO A 39 -4.48 -8.28 17.50
C PRO A 39 -3.15 -8.17 18.25
N SER A 40 -2.17 -9.04 17.95
CA SER A 40 -0.87 -9.07 18.63
C SER A 40 0.09 -7.98 18.13
N ASN A 41 -0.02 -7.59 16.86
CA ASN A 41 0.85 -6.60 16.21
C ASN A 41 0.08 -5.49 15.48
N ARG A 42 -1.27 -5.51 15.56
CA ARG A 42 -2.18 -4.59 14.86
C ARG A 42 -1.88 -4.47 13.35
N SER A 43 -1.48 -5.58 12.72
CA SER A 43 -1.15 -5.64 11.30
C SER A 43 -2.24 -6.36 10.52
N VAL A 44 -2.49 -5.93 9.28
CA VAL A 44 -3.37 -6.61 8.34
C VAL A 44 -2.52 -7.34 7.31
N GLU A 45 -2.81 -8.61 7.08
CA GLU A 45 -2.18 -9.36 6.00
C GLU A 45 -2.68 -8.82 4.65
N MET A 46 -1.77 -8.36 3.81
CA MET A 46 -2.09 -7.90 2.45
C MET A 46 -1.23 -8.68 1.46
N ARG A 47 -1.83 -9.08 0.35
CA ARG A 47 -1.16 -9.78 -0.75
C ARG A 47 -1.14 -8.90 -1.98
N PHE A 48 0.05 -8.58 -2.43
CA PHE A 48 0.29 -7.81 -3.63
C PHE A 48 0.83 -8.72 -4.74
N GLU A 49 0.44 -8.43 -5.98
CA GLU A 49 0.98 -9.05 -7.18
C GLU A 49 1.85 -8.03 -7.91
N LEU A 50 3.10 -8.40 -8.20
CA LEU A 50 4.04 -7.54 -8.91
C LEU A 50 3.74 -7.61 -10.41
N ASP A 51 3.73 -6.47 -11.09
CA ASP A 51 3.53 -6.43 -12.55
C ASP A 51 4.70 -7.11 -13.29
N SER A 52 5.90 -7.04 -12.70
CA SER A 52 7.07 -7.78 -13.18
C SER A 52 8.02 -8.11 -12.03
N ILE A 53 8.71 -9.25 -12.14
CA ILE A 53 9.73 -9.66 -11.15
C ILE A 53 11.09 -9.15 -11.64
N PRO A 54 11.76 -8.22 -10.92
CA PRO A 54 13.07 -7.75 -11.33
C PRO A 54 14.12 -8.85 -11.25
N ALA A 55 15.10 -8.80 -12.15
CA ALA A 55 16.26 -9.68 -12.08
C ALA A 55 17.00 -9.49 -10.75
N GLY A 56 17.14 -10.56 -9.97
CA GLY A 56 17.82 -10.55 -8.68
C GLY A 56 16.89 -10.56 -7.45
N VAL A 57 15.57 -10.42 -7.64
CA VAL A 57 14.59 -10.69 -6.57
C VAL A 57 14.36 -12.20 -6.48
N ARG A 58 14.40 -12.73 -5.26
CA ARG A 58 14.11 -14.15 -4.97
C ARG A 58 13.09 -14.28 -3.86
N PRO A 59 12.32 -15.38 -3.80
CA PRO A 59 11.49 -15.67 -2.64
C PRO A 59 12.30 -15.57 -1.33
N GLY A 60 11.73 -14.92 -0.32
CA GLY A 60 12.42 -14.63 0.95
C GLY A 60 13.23 -13.32 0.97
N SER A 61 13.25 -12.55 -0.13
CA SER A 61 13.83 -11.21 -0.12
C SER A 61 12.97 -10.25 0.71
N PHE A 62 13.63 -9.34 1.44
CA PHE A 62 12.95 -8.25 2.12
C PHE A 62 12.59 -7.14 1.12
N ALA A 63 11.35 -6.68 1.19
CA ALA A 63 10.82 -5.59 0.40
C ALA A 63 10.12 -4.58 1.31
N THR A 64 10.15 -3.32 0.89
CA THR A 64 9.37 -2.23 1.47
C THR A 64 8.28 -1.87 0.48
N VAL A 65 7.04 -1.79 0.94
CA VAL A 65 5.91 -1.34 0.14
C VAL A 65 5.59 0.09 0.56
N ASP A 66 5.69 1.00 -0.39
CA ASP A 66 5.32 2.39 -0.23
C ASP A 66 3.88 2.54 -0.73
N VAL A 67 2.98 2.74 0.23
CA VAL A 67 1.55 2.91 -0.03
C VAL A 67 1.31 4.37 -0.39
N LEU A 68 1.03 4.62 -1.67
CA LEU A 68 0.54 5.91 -2.15
C LEU A 68 -0.95 6.00 -1.82
N ALA A 69 -1.28 6.24 -0.55
CA ALA A 69 -2.66 6.48 -0.15
C ALA A 69 -3.13 7.79 -0.82
N SER A 70 -3.82 7.68 -1.95
CA SER A 70 -4.70 8.74 -2.39
C SER A 70 -5.91 8.63 -1.48
N GLU A 71 -6.02 9.50 -0.49
CA GLU A 71 -7.27 9.63 0.26
C GLU A 71 -8.34 10.08 -0.73
N ALA A 72 -9.03 9.12 -1.36
CA ALA A 72 -10.33 9.35 -1.94
C ALA A 72 -11.32 9.49 -0.77
N PHE A 73 -11.19 10.57 -0.01
CA PHE A 73 -12.29 11.03 0.81
C PHE A 73 -13.25 11.73 -0.16
N GLU A 74 -14.47 11.21 -0.29
CA GLU A 74 -15.57 11.99 -0.83
C GLU A 74 -15.88 13.10 0.19
N ALA A 75 -15.04 14.13 0.17
CA ALA A 75 -15.22 15.36 0.92
C ALA A 75 -15.98 16.33 0.02
N ILE A 76 -16.95 17.04 0.58
CA ILE A 76 -17.39 18.29 -0.02
C ILE A 76 -16.18 19.23 0.09
N GLU A 77 -15.53 19.54 -1.03
CA GLU A 77 -14.48 20.55 -1.10
C GLU A 77 -15.12 21.91 -0.79
N LEU A 78 -15.03 22.33 0.47
CA LEU A 78 -15.46 23.65 0.89
C LEU A 78 -14.30 24.61 0.68
N ASP A 79 -14.52 25.57 -0.21
CA ASP A 79 -13.64 26.72 -0.40
C ASP A 79 -13.46 27.45 0.95
N GLN A 80 -12.22 27.73 1.36
CA GLN A 80 -11.95 28.34 2.69
C GLN A 80 -12.59 29.73 2.86
N SER A 81 -13.08 30.32 1.77
CA SER A 81 -13.85 31.57 1.79
C SER A 81 -15.31 31.41 2.27
N ALA A 82 -15.81 30.18 2.46
CA ALA A 82 -17.20 29.91 2.83
C ALA A 82 -17.41 29.54 4.31
N ALA A 83 -16.35 29.46 5.12
CA ALA A 83 -16.47 29.26 6.57
C ALA A 83 -16.77 30.60 7.25
N VAL A 84 -18.06 30.95 7.34
CA VAL A 84 -18.58 32.10 8.10
C VAL A 84 -19.10 31.63 9.45
#